data_AF-A0A3N1UZM1-F1
#
_entry.id   AF-A0A3N1UZM1-F1
#
_cell.length_a   1.000
_cell.length_b   1.000
_cell.length_c   1.000
_cell.angle_alpha   90.00
_cell.angle_beta   90.00
_cell.angle_gamma   90.00
#
_symmetry.space_group_name_H-M   'P 1'
#
loop_
_entity.id
_entity.type
_entity.pdbx_description
1 polymer ?
#
loop_
_entity_poly.entity_id
_entity_poly.type
_entity_poly.pdbx_seq_one_letter_code
_entity_poly.pdbx_strand_id
1 'polypeptide(L)'
;MLAEAWPNGAAFVWETADQRLCHVSYGLMSERACASNPLDPPVRTPTGVSPVATLFTDGWVRLFAADHAEVISATCGSEPVEVRRVGTAAGGARTLYTVRFPDYTKGSVGLRLSHDGTTAEDRLRLGDVGERSCEPVA
;
A
#
# COMPACT_ATOMS: atom_id res chain seq x y z
N MET A 1 8.02 -10.54 -4.76
CA MET A 1 8.56 -9.19 -4.51
C MET A 1 8.69 -8.99 -2.99
N LEU A 2 9.75 -8.32 -2.53
CA LEU A 2 9.94 -8.04 -1.11
C LEU A 2 9.18 -6.77 -0.73
N ALA A 3 8.07 -6.92 0.01
CA ALA A 3 7.31 -5.77 0.50
C ALA A 3 8.00 -5.10 1.67
N GLU A 4 8.64 -5.87 2.55
CA GLU A 4 9.31 -5.36 3.74
C GLU A 4 10.19 -6.43 4.42
N ALA A 5 11.30 -6.06 5.10
CA ALA A 5 12.14 -7.01 5.84
C ALA A 5 12.94 -6.37 6.98
N TRP A 6 12.58 -6.71 8.21
CA TRP A 6 13.11 -6.20 9.49
C TRP A 6 13.81 -7.28 10.31
N PRO A 7 14.50 -6.92 11.40
CA PRO A 7 15.21 -7.91 12.24
C PRO A 7 14.29 -9.04 12.73
N ASN A 8 13.02 -8.74 13.00
CA ASN A 8 12.06 -9.68 13.59
C ASN A 8 10.90 -10.07 12.67
N GLY A 9 10.94 -9.70 11.38
CA GLY A 9 9.81 -9.96 10.49
C GLY A 9 10.07 -9.62 9.03
N ALA A 10 9.27 -10.15 8.13
CA ALA A 10 9.35 -9.83 6.71
C ALA A 10 8.00 -10.06 6.04
N ALA A 11 7.75 -9.33 4.96
CA ALA A 11 6.58 -9.52 4.13
C ALA A 11 6.93 -9.59 2.66
N PHE A 12 6.26 -10.50 1.96
CA PHE A 12 6.44 -10.75 0.54
C PHE A 12 5.09 -10.66 -0.16
N VAL A 13 5.11 -10.12 -1.38
CA VAL A 13 3.94 -9.95 -2.23
C VAL A 13 4.25 -10.54 -3.59
N TRP A 14 3.32 -11.25 -4.20
CA TRP A 14 3.47 -11.82 -5.53
C TRP A 14 2.14 -11.89 -6.25
N GLU A 15 2.20 -11.83 -7.58
CA GLU A 15 1.06 -12.11 -8.46
C GLU A 15 1.15 -13.56 -8.93
N THR A 16 0.03 -14.27 -8.88
CA THR A 16 -0.10 -15.63 -9.42
C THR A 16 -0.32 -15.59 -10.93
N ALA A 17 -0.17 -16.73 -11.60
CA ALA A 17 -0.38 -16.84 -13.05
C ALA A 17 -1.82 -16.45 -13.50
N ASP A 18 -2.81 -16.64 -12.62
CA ASP A 18 -4.20 -16.21 -12.82
C ASP A 18 -4.48 -14.79 -12.31
N GLN A 19 -3.44 -13.95 -12.17
CA GLN A 19 -3.51 -12.52 -11.83
C GLN A 19 -4.10 -12.22 -10.44
N ARG A 20 -4.04 -13.15 -9.50
CA ARG A 20 -4.42 -12.88 -8.11
C ARG A 20 -3.21 -12.34 -7.35
N LEU A 21 -3.43 -11.27 -6.61
CA LEU A 21 -2.40 -10.71 -5.75
C LEU A 21 -2.40 -11.47 -4.42
N CYS A 22 -1.24 -12.01 -4.06
CA CYS A 22 -1.02 -12.75 -2.83
C CYS A 22 0.04 -12.06 -1.98
N HIS A 23 -0.04 -12.28 -0.68
CA HIS A 23 0.97 -11.84 0.26
C HIS A 23 1.17 -12.84 1.38
N VAL A 24 2.33 -12.74 2.02
CA VAL A 24 2.65 -13.40 3.27
C VAL A 24 3.43 -12.42 4.14
N SER A 25 3.12 -12.36 5.43
CA SER A 25 3.89 -11.63 6.42
C SER A 25 4.24 -12.53 7.60
N TYR A 26 5.44 -12.33 8.12
CA TYR A 26 5.95 -12.91 9.36
C TYR A 26 6.41 -11.77 10.27
N GLY A 27 6.12 -11.86 11.56
CA GLY A 27 6.43 -10.81 12.52
C GLY A 27 5.56 -10.95 13.76
N LEU A 28 4.84 -9.88 14.12
CA LEU A 28 3.85 -9.89 15.20
C LEU A 28 2.81 -11.02 15.05
N MET A 29 2.41 -11.31 13.81
CA MET A 29 1.64 -12.51 13.47
C MET A 29 2.09 -13.04 12.11
N SER A 30 1.83 -14.33 11.88
CA SER A 30 2.04 -14.93 10.56
C SER A 30 0.72 -14.95 9.81
N GLU A 31 0.67 -14.30 8.65
CA GLU A 31 -0.49 -14.25 7.78
C GLU A 31 -0.08 -14.62 6.36
N ARG A 32 -0.92 -15.41 5.68
CA ARG A 32 -0.82 -15.66 4.26
C ARG A 32 -2.20 -15.58 3.65
N ALA A 33 -2.37 -14.73 2.66
CA ALA A 33 -3.63 -14.58 1.95
C ALA A 33 -3.42 -14.28 0.48
N CYS A 34 -4.44 -14.58 -0.31
CA CYS A 34 -4.53 -14.23 -1.71
C CYS A 34 -5.88 -13.57 -1.96
N ALA A 35 -5.93 -12.65 -2.92
CA ALA A 35 -7.17 -12.17 -3.47
C ALA A 35 -8.04 -13.35 -3.95
N SER A 36 -9.35 -13.28 -3.72
CA SER A 36 -10.27 -14.35 -4.13
C SER A 36 -10.46 -14.38 -5.64
N ASN A 37 -10.41 -13.20 -6.28
CA ASN A 37 -10.61 -13.02 -7.71
C ASN A 37 -9.36 -12.44 -8.39
N PRO A 38 -9.13 -12.74 -9.68
CA PRO A 38 -8.11 -12.06 -10.48
C PRO A 38 -8.28 -10.55 -10.44
N LEU A 39 -7.15 -9.83 -10.41
CA LEU A 39 -7.12 -8.37 -10.44
C LEU A 39 -8.01 -7.72 -9.36
N ASP A 40 -8.03 -8.28 -8.15
CA ASP A 40 -8.75 -7.73 -7.01
C ASP A 40 -7.74 -7.11 -6.01
N PRO A 41 -7.83 -5.79 -5.69
CA PRO A 41 -8.82 -4.83 -6.18
C PRO A 41 -8.71 -4.53 -7.69
N PRO A 42 -9.80 -4.19 -8.41
CA PRO A 42 -9.77 -3.88 -9.84
C PRO A 42 -8.68 -2.87 -10.21
N VAL A 43 -8.01 -3.09 -11.35
CA VAL A 43 -7.07 -2.10 -11.92
C VAL A 43 -7.88 -0.90 -12.43
N ARG A 44 -7.65 0.26 -11.82
CA ARG A 44 -8.38 1.49 -12.12
C ARG A 44 -7.81 2.21 -13.33
N THR A 45 -8.70 2.79 -14.14
CA THR A 45 -8.35 3.59 -15.31
C THR A 45 -9.03 4.97 -15.28
N PRO A 46 -8.37 6.06 -15.70
CA PRO A 46 -7.01 6.08 -16.25
C PRO A 46 -5.94 5.91 -15.17
N THR A 47 -6.23 6.26 -13.91
CA THR A 47 -5.36 6.06 -12.75
C THR A 47 -6.18 5.76 -11.49
N GLY A 48 -5.54 5.35 -10.41
CA GLY A 48 -6.15 5.40 -9.08
C GLY A 48 -5.40 4.64 -7.99
N VAL A 49 -5.72 4.95 -6.74
CA VAL A 49 -5.15 4.27 -5.57
C VAL A 49 -6.15 3.28 -4.97
N SER A 50 -5.66 2.07 -4.64
CA SER A 50 -6.45 1.05 -3.96
C SER A 50 -5.69 0.44 -2.79
N PRO A 51 -6.31 0.30 -1.60
CA PRO A 51 -5.74 -0.50 -0.52
C PRO A 51 -5.72 -1.97 -0.96
N VAL A 52 -4.64 -2.68 -0.63
CA VAL A 52 -4.49 -4.10 -0.96
C VAL A 52 -4.55 -4.96 0.29
N ALA A 53 -3.66 -4.71 1.25
CA ALA A 53 -3.58 -5.50 2.47
C ALA A 53 -2.96 -4.70 3.62
N THR A 54 -3.23 -5.15 4.83
CA THR A 54 -2.37 -4.88 5.98
C THR A 54 -1.36 -6.01 6.08
N LEU A 55 -0.09 -5.69 6.33
CA LEU A 55 0.95 -6.67 6.63
C LEU A 55 1.38 -6.50 8.08
N PHE A 56 1.46 -7.60 8.82
CA PHE A 56 1.79 -7.59 10.25
C PHE A 56 3.23 -8.01 10.48
N THR A 57 4.16 -7.05 10.33
CA THR A 57 5.60 -7.25 10.58
C THR A 57 5.98 -6.72 11.96
N ASP A 58 6.91 -5.76 12.08
CA ASP A 58 7.28 -5.09 13.35
C ASP A 58 6.53 -3.77 13.58
N GLY A 59 5.39 -3.61 12.92
CA GLY A 59 4.55 -2.42 12.94
C GLY A 59 3.30 -2.61 12.08
N TRP A 60 2.63 -1.49 11.79
CA TRP A 60 1.43 -1.45 10.94
C TRP A 60 1.78 -1.05 9.51
N VAL A 61 1.80 -2.03 8.61
CA VAL A 61 2.25 -1.81 7.23
C VAL A 61 1.07 -1.92 6.29
N ARG A 62 0.87 -0.89 5.48
CA ARG A 62 -0.19 -0.86 4.48
C ARG A 62 0.40 -1.07 3.11
N LEU A 63 0.05 -2.21 2.51
CA LEU A 63 0.26 -2.49 1.10
C LEU A 63 -0.86 -1.85 0.29
N PHE A 64 -0.50 -1.10 -0.73
CA PHE A 64 -1.44 -0.45 -1.62
C PHE A 64 -0.94 -0.44 -3.06
N ALA A 65 -1.86 -0.20 -3.98
CA ALA A 65 -1.63 -0.10 -5.40
C ALA A 65 -1.81 1.34 -5.88
N ALA A 66 -0.95 1.79 -6.78
CA ALA A 66 -1.20 2.93 -7.66
C ALA A 66 -1.29 2.38 -9.10
N ASP A 67 -2.46 2.55 -9.72
CA ASP A 67 -2.74 2.07 -11.07
C ASP A 67 -2.38 3.15 -12.09
N HIS A 68 -1.59 2.74 -13.09
CA HIS A 68 -1.02 3.55 -14.16
C HIS A 68 -0.27 4.80 -13.70
N ALA A 69 0.11 4.89 -12.42
CA ALA A 69 0.76 6.06 -11.86
C ALA A 69 1.89 5.64 -10.91
N GLU A 70 2.83 6.56 -10.68
CA GLU A 70 3.88 6.39 -9.67
C GLU A 70 3.68 7.39 -8.52
N VAL A 71 3.86 6.94 -7.27
CA VAL A 71 3.80 7.81 -6.10
C VAL A 71 5.09 8.64 -6.02
N ILE A 72 4.94 9.97 -5.94
CA ILE A 72 6.07 10.91 -5.83
C ILE A 72 6.25 11.45 -4.42
N SER A 73 5.18 11.55 -3.63
CA SER A 73 5.26 11.90 -2.21
C SER A 73 4.03 11.44 -1.45
N ALA A 74 4.15 11.27 -0.13
CA ALA A 74 3.06 10.90 0.75
C ALA A 74 3.10 11.70 2.05
N THR A 75 1.93 12.02 2.61
CA THR A 75 1.80 12.72 3.90
C THR A 75 0.74 12.10 4.80
N CYS A 76 0.97 12.14 6.11
CA CYS A 76 0.02 11.84 7.15
C CYS A 76 -0.31 13.17 7.85
N GLY A 77 -1.48 13.75 7.57
CA GLY A 77 -1.72 15.16 7.85
C GLY A 77 -0.75 16.06 7.07
N SER A 78 0.01 16.90 7.79
CA SER A 78 1.08 17.72 7.23
C SER A 78 2.47 17.07 7.30
N GLU A 79 2.61 15.92 7.96
CA GLU A 79 3.90 15.24 8.14
C GLU A 79 4.21 14.35 6.92
N PRO A 80 5.39 14.48 6.29
CA PRO A 80 5.82 13.53 5.27
C PRO A 80 5.91 12.11 5.84
N VAL A 81 5.46 11.13 5.08
CA VAL A 81 5.64 9.70 5.39
C VAL A 81 6.36 9.01 4.25
N GLU A 82 7.24 8.07 4.61
CA GLU A 82 7.99 7.30 3.63
C GLU A 82 7.07 6.26 2.97
N VAL A 83 7.08 6.24 1.63
CA VAL A 83 6.49 5.18 0.83
C VAL A 83 7.58 4.40 0.13
N ARG A 84 7.53 3.08 0.25
CA ARG A 84 8.50 2.18 -0.37
C ARG A 84 7.86 1.48 -1.56
N ARG A 85 8.49 1.59 -2.73
CA ARG A 85 8.10 0.85 -3.93
C ARG A 85 8.48 -0.64 -3.76
N VAL A 86 7.51 -1.52 -3.98
CA VAL A 86 7.66 -2.97 -3.83
C VAL A 86 7.93 -3.64 -5.16
N GLY A 87 7.26 -3.21 -6.22
CA GLY A 87 7.36 -3.76 -7.56
C GLY A 87 6.08 -3.53 -8.36
N THR A 88 5.92 -4.25 -9.46
CA THR A 88 4.76 -4.12 -10.36
C THR A 88 3.98 -5.42 -10.47
N ALA A 89 2.69 -5.30 -10.79
CA ALA A 89 1.75 -6.40 -11.03
C ALA A 89 0.82 -6.05 -12.22
N ALA A 90 -0.08 -6.96 -12.58
CA ALA A 90 -1.07 -6.77 -13.64
C ALA A 90 -0.42 -6.35 -14.98
N GLY A 91 0.66 -7.03 -15.37
CA GLY A 91 1.39 -6.72 -16.60
C GLY A 91 2.05 -5.34 -16.63
N GLY A 92 2.30 -4.73 -15.47
CA GLY A 92 2.91 -3.40 -15.34
C GLY A 92 1.90 -2.25 -15.23
N ALA A 93 0.60 -2.52 -15.35
CA ALA A 93 -0.44 -1.51 -15.14
C ALA A 93 -0.56 -1.06 -13.68
N ARG A 94 -0.05 -1.84 -12.73
CA ARG A 94 -0.12 -1.59 -11.30
C ARG A 94 1.26 -1.53 -10.68
N THR A 95 1.57 -0.43 -9.99
CA THR A 95 2.74 -0.34 -9.11
C THR A 95 2.31 -0.51 -7.66
N LEU A 96 3.02 -1.36 -6.93
CA LEU A 96 2.75 -1.68 -5.53
C LEU A 96 3.70 -0.92 -4.61
N TYR A 97 3.14 -0.40 -3.53
CA TYR A 97 3.86 0.35 -2.51
C TYR A 97 3.48 -0.10 -1.11
N THR A 98 4.37 0.16 -0.17
CA THR A 98 4.09 0.05 1.27
C THR A 98 4.29 1.39 1.94
N VAL A 99 3.44 1.69 2.93
CA VAL A 99 3.68 2.72 3.95
C VAL A 99 3.62 2.05 5.32
N ARG A 100 4.58 2.38 6.19
CA ARG A 100 4.70 1.80 7.53
C ARG A 100 4.39 2.86 8.60
N PHE A 101 3.67 2.42 9.61
CA PHE A 101 3.45 3.15 10.86
C PHE A 101 3.93 2.30 12.04
N PRO A 102 4.42 2.92 13.13
CA PRO A 102 4.78 2.17 14.33
C PRO A 102 3.57 1.48 14.97
N ASP A 103 2.41 2.15 14.94
CA ASP A 103 1.17 1.68 15.55
C ASP A 103 -0.02 1.84 14.59
N TYR A 104 -1.16 1.24 14.96
CA TYR A 104 -2.44 1.42 14.27
C TYR A 104 -2.73 2.90 14.06
N THR A 105 -2.86 3.29 12.80
CA THR A 105 -3.06 4.67 12.37
C THR A 105 -4.32 4.75 11.51
N LYS A 106 -5.27 5.60 11.90
CA LYS A 106 -6.54 5.83 11.19
C LYS A 106 -6.47 7.00 10.21
N GLY A 107 -7.53 7.17 9.43
CA GLY A 107 -7.68 8.29 8.50
C GLY A 107 -7.18 7.95 7.11
N SER A 108 -6.53 8.92 6.44
CA SER A 108 -5.99 8.73 5.09
C SER A 108 -4.63 9.38 4.92
N VAL A 109 -3.74 8.67 4.22
CA VAL A 109 -2.48 9.24 3.73
C VAL A 109 -2.77 10.03 2.46
N GLY A 110 -2.36 11.29 2.43
CA GLY A 110 -2.37 12.10 1.22
C GLY A 110 -1.26 11.65 0.29
N LEU A 111 -1.58 11.43 -0.98
CA LEU A 111 -0.62 10.97 -1.98
C LEU A 111 -0.55 11.99 -3.10
N ARG A 112 0.67 12.26 -3.56
CA ARG A 112 0.90 12.93 -4.83
C ARG A 112 1.42 11.90 -5.81
N LEU A 113 0.78 11.82 -6.96
CA LEU A 113 1.02 10.82 -8.00
C LEU A 113 1.54 11.52 -9.26
N SER A 114 2.34 10.81 -10.05
CA SER A 114 2.73 11.21 -11.40
C SER A 114 2.23 10.20 -12.43
N HIS A 115 1.62 10.71 -13.50
CA HIS A 115 1.13 9.96 -14.65
C HIS A 115 1.28 10.81 -15.92
N ASP A 116 1.95 10.27 -16.95
CA ASP A 116 2.12 10.91 -18.26
C ASP A 116 2.59 12.38 -18.20
N GLY A 117 3.53 12.67 -17.30
CA GLY A 117 4.09 14.01 -17.10
C GLY A 117 3.18 14.99 -16.32
N THR A 118 1.99 14.54 -15.92
CA THR A 118 1.08 15.29 -15.05
C THR A 118 1.19 14.80 -13.61
N THR A 119 0.81 15.66 -12.66
CA THR A 119 0.72 15.29 -11.24
C THR A 119 -0.71 15.41 -10.75
N ALA A 120 -1.16 14.45 -9.96
CA ALA A 120 -2.48 14.43 -9.34
C ALA A 120 -2.37 14.15 -7.84
N GLU A 121 -3.41 14.52 -7.09
CA GLU A 121 -3.55 14.16 -5.68
C GLU A 121 -4.56 13.01 -5.54
N ASP A 122 -4.27 12.08 -4.64
CA ASP A 122 -5.17 10.98 -4.27
C ASP A 122 -5.00 10.66 -2.77
N ARG A 123 -5.78 9.71 -2.25
CA ARG A 123 -5.74 9.31 -0.84
C ARG A 123 -5.72 7.80 -0.68
N LEU A 124 -4.81 7.32 0.17
CA LEU A 124 -4.85 5.96 0.69
C LEU A 124 -5.61 5.93 2.01
N ARG A 125 -6.76 5.26 2.03
CA ARG A 125 -7.54 5.06 3.26
C ARG A 125 -6.90 3.99 4.15
N LEU A 126 -6.67 4.31 5.42
CA LEU A 126 -6.04 3.43 6.41
C LEU A 126 -7.06 2.64 7.26
N GLY A 127 -8.28 3.15 7.36
CA GLY A 127 -9.35 2.64 8.24
C GLY A 127 -9.66 3.62 9.37
N ASP A 128 -10.52 3.20 10.30
CA ASP A 128 -11.06 4.07 11.37
C ASP A 128 -10.53 3.71 12.78
N VAL A 129 -9.60 2.75 12.86
CA VAL A 129 -9.05 2.23 14.12
C VAL A 129 -7.62 2.73 14.33
N GLY A 130 -7.30 3.13 15.55
CA GLY A 130 -5.98 3.61 15.95
C GLY A 130 -6.04 4.92 16.74
N GLU A 131 -5.10 5.08 17.68
CA GLU A 131 -4.93 6.32 18.45
C GLU A 131 -4.27 7.41 17.61
N ARG A 132 -3.35 7.01 16.71
CA ARG A 132 -2.72 7.93 15.74
C ARG A 132 -3.65 8.17 14.56
N SER A 133 -3.71 9.40 14.06
CA SER A 133 -4.53 9.78 12.89
C SER A 133 -3.70 10.50 11.84
N CYS A 134 -3.97 10.19 10.56
CA CYS A 134 -3.48 10.97 9.42
C CYS A 134 -4.48 12.02 8.93
N GLU A 135 -5.60 12.21 9.64
CA GLU A 135 -6.51 13.32 9.34
C GLU A 135 -5.90 14.65 9.80
N PRO A 136 -6.16 15.75 9.08
CA PRO A 136 -5.77 17.08 9.54
C PRO A 136 -6.38 17.35 10.93
N VAL A 137 -5.56 17.86 11.85
CA VAL A 137 -6.09 18.45 13.10
C VAL A 137 -6.82 19.72 12.71
N ALA A 138 -8.11 19.81 13.03
CA ALA A 138 -8.96 20.96 12.76
C ALA A 138 -8.54 22.19 13.60
#